data_AF-A0A0N1DY77-F1
#
_entry.id   AF-A0A0N1DY77-F1
#
_cell.length_a   1.000
_cell.length_b   1.000
_cell.length_c   1.000
_cell.angle_alpha   90.00
_cell.angle_beta   90.00
_cell.angle_gamma   90.00
#
_symmetry.space_group_name_H-M   'P 1'
#
loop_
_entity.id
_entity.type
_entity.pdbx_description
1 polymer ?
#
loop_
_entity_poly.entity_id
_entity_poly.type
_entity_poly.pdbx_seq_one_letter_code
_entity_poly.pdbx_strand_id
1 'polypeptide(L)'
;MKKILLTMVFVCVSTYGYSQYGQPTQYRDPQQLDISGLGNAMTTNQNRYNNNVAKVQNTVNKIAGYLRNLEISDERKQNLFNSFDEKCMKQMPSINYSSDAQANSLVNFLYDCINYQLKNN
;
A
#
# COMPACT_ATOMS: atom_id res chain seq x y z
N MET A 1 10.37 -54.00 50.77
CA MET A 1 11.43 -53.02 51.11
C MET A 1 12.34 -52.83 49.91
N LYS A 2 12.78 -51.58 49.64
CA LYS A 2 13.95 -51.17 48.79
C LYS A 2 13.97 -51.72 47.34
N LYS A 3 13.65 -50.93 46.30
CA LYS A 3 14.56 -50.01 45.55
C LYS A 3 16.01 -50.50 45.48
N ILE A 4 16.53 -50.69 44.26
CA ILE A 4 17.90 -50.43 43.75
C ILE A 4 17.94 -51.10 42.35
N LEU A 5 17.67 -50.36 41.28
CA LEU A 5 18.55 -49.48 40.49
C LEU A 5 19.75 -50.21 39.84
N LEU A 6 19.54 -50.51 38.55
CA LEU A 6 20.39 -50.18 37.40
C LEU A 6 21.91 -50.31 37.57
N THR A 7 22.52 -51.17 36.76
CA THR A 7 23.47 -50.77 35.70
C THR A 7 23.58 -51.92 34.72
N MET A 8 23.18 -51.70 33.46
CA MET A 8 23.41 -52.65 32.38
C MET A 8 24.48 -52.08 31.46
N VAL A 9 25.56 -52.84 31.31
CA VAL A 9 26.41 -52.81 30.12
C VAL A 9 26.59 -54.27 29.75
N PHE A 10 26.21 -54.65 28.52
CA PHE A 10 27.18 -55.06 27.49
C PHE A 10 26.53 -55.84 26.31
N VAL A 11 27.13 -55.58 25.15
CA VAL A 11 27.20 -56.35 23.89
C VAL A 11 25.99 -56.38 22.94
N CYS A 12 26.35 -55.99 21.71
CA CYS A 12 25.67 -56.01 20.42
C CYS A 12 25.12 -57.38 20.01
N VAL A 13 23.91 -57.39 19.42
CA VAL A 13 23.56 -58.34 18.33
C VAL A 13 22.68 -57.60 17.33
N SER A 14 23.12 -57.61 16.08
CA SER A 14 22.44 -57.11 14.89
C SER A 14 21.33 -58.05 14.46
N THR A 15 20.08 -57.56 14.37
CA THR A 15 19.03 -58.18 13.53
C THR A 15 18.13 -57.11 12.91
N TYR A 16 18.36 -56.91 11.61
CA TYR A 16 17.46 -56.47 10.53
C TYR A 16 16.13 -55.80 10.95
N GLY A 17 16.12 -54.47 10.93
CA GLY A 17 14.90 -53.66 10.82
C GLY A 17 14.95 -52.86 9.52
N TYR A 18 14.01 -53.13 8.63
CA TYR A 18 13.90 -52.56 7.28
C TYR A 18 14.08 -51.03 7.26
N SER A 19 15.11 -50.58 6.55
CA SER A 19 15.38 -49.19 6.24
C SER A 19 14.41 -48.71 5.14
N GLN A 20 13.37 -47.97 5.51
CA GLN A 20 12.70 -47.07 4.56
C GLN A 20 13.59 -45.84 4.35
N TYR A 21 14.49 -45.96 3.38
CA TYR A 21 15.19 -44.80 2.82
C TYR A 21 14.14 -43.89 2.17
N GLY A 22 13.78 -42.79 2.83
CA GLY A 22 13.18 -41.65 2.16
C GLY A 22 14.13 -41.21 1.06
N GLN A 23 13.71 -41.34 -0.19
CA GLN A 23 14.53 -40.97 -1.34
C GLN A 23 14.94 -39.51 -1.20
N PRO A 24 16.20 -39.15 -1.51
CA PRO A 24 16.61 -37.76 -1.51
C PRO A 24 15.71 -37.01 -2.49
N THR A 25 15.04 -35.95 -2.03
CA THR A 25 14.42 -34.98 -2.94
C THR A 25 15.52 -34.47 -3.86
N GLN A 26 15.49 -34.94 -5.10
CA GLN A 26 16.39 -34.51 -6.14
C GLN A 26 16.23 -33.00 -6.28
N TYR A 27 17.32 -32.24 -6.20
CA TYR A 27 17.29 -30.80 -6.41
C TYR A 27 16.70 -30.56 -7.79
N ARG A 28 15.49 -29.97 -7.82
CA ARG A 28 14.86 -29.57 -9.07
C ARG A 28 15.59 -28.33 -9.55
N ASP A 29 16.13 -28.38 -10.76
CA ASP A 29 16.75 -27.20 -11.37
C ASP A 29 15.80 -26.00 -11.25
N PRO A 30 16.30 -24.81 -10.88
CA PRO A 30 15.46 -23.64 -10.71
C PRO A 30 14.67 -23.40 -12.00
N GLN A 31 13.35 -23.29 -11.87
CA GLN A 31 12.52 -22.89 -13.00
C GLN A 31 12.98 -21.50 -13.44
N GLN A 32 13.27 -21.34 -14.73
CA GLN A 32 13.52 -20.01 -15.28
C GLN A 32 12.28 -19.16 -15.07
N LEU A 33 12.43 -18.06 -14.33
CA LEU A 33 11.37 -17.11 -14.09
C LEU A 33 11.13 -16.33 -15.38
N ASP A 34 9.90 -16.41 -15.92
CA ASP A 34 9.48 -15.54 -17.02
C ASP A 34 9.26 -14.12 -16.49
N ILE A 35 10.26 -13.26 -16.73
CA ILE A 35 10.28 -11.86 -16.32
C ILE A 35 9.68 -10.91 -17.36
N SER A 36 9.26 -11.41 -18.52
CA SER A 36 8.77 -10.56 -19.62
C SER A 36 7.50 -9.79 -19.26
N GLY A 37 6.63 -10.38 -18.44
CA GLY A 37 5.43 -9.73 -17.90
C GLY A 37 5.72 -8.61 -16.88
N LEU A 38 6.89 -8.63 -16.23
CA LEU A 38 7.23 -7.64 -15.19
C LEU A 38 7.44 -6.24 -15.78
N GLY A 39 8.05 -6.14 -16.97
CA GLY A 39 8.22 -4.86 -17.67
C GLY A 39 6.87 -4.20 -17.97
N ASN A 40 5.93 -4.96 -18.55
CA ASN A 40 4.59 -4.46 -18.87
C ASN A 40 3.78 -4.08 -17.62
N ALA A 41 3.90 -4.88 -16.55
CA ALA A 41 3.25 -4.58 -15.27
C ALA A 41 3.81 -3.30 -14.63
N MET A 42 5.14 -3.11 -14.66
CA MET A 42 5.79 -1.91 -14.14
C MET A 42 5.37 -0.66 -14.91
N THR A 43 5.40 -0.71 -16.25
CA THR A 43 4.94 0.41 -17.09
C THR A 43 3.48 0.74 -16.82
N THR A 44 2.61 -0.27 -16.71
CA THR A 44 1.19 -0.05 -16.38
C THR A 44 1.02 0.62 -15.02
N ASN A 45 1.77 0.18 -14.02
CA ASN A 45 1.72 0.76 -12.68
C ASN A 45 2.20 2.21 -12.66
N GLN A 46 3.31 2.50 -13.35
CA GLN A 46 3.84 3.86 -13.48
C GLN A 46 2.86 4.80 -14.20
N ASN A 47 2.22 4.32 -15.26
CA ASN A 47 1.21 5.10 -15.98
C ASN A 47 0.01 5.44 -15.09
N ARG A 48 -0.48 4.48 -14.29
CA ARG A 48 -1.54 4.76 -13.31
C ARG A 48 -1.12 5.79 -12.29
N TYR A 49 0.08 5.64 -11.72
CA TYR A 49 0.65 6.61 -10.79
C TYR A 49 0.65 8.02 -11.40
N ASN A 50 1.24 8.17 -12.60
CA ASN A 50 1.33 9.46 -13.28
C ASN A 50 -0.04 10.07 -13.55
N ASN A 51 -0.98 9.26 -14.05
CA ASN A 51 -2.34 9.70 -14.34
C ASN A 51 -3.08 10.17 -13.08
N ASN A 52 -2.92 9.46 -11.97
CA ASN A 52 -3.58 9.81 -10.72
C ASN A 52 -2.96 11.03 -10.04
N VAL A 53 -1.63 11.21 -10.12
CA VAL A 53 -0.98 12.46 -9.71
C VAL A 53 -1.55 13.64 -10.50
N ALA A 54 -1.60 13.54 -11.83
CA ALA A 54 -2.14 14.58 -12.68
C ALA A 54 -3.62 14.87 -12.38
N LYS A 55 -4.42 13.83 -12.12
CA LYS A 55 -5.84 13.96 -11.72
C LYS A 55 -5.99 14.79 -10.43
N VAL A 56 -5.24 14.45 -9.38
CA VAL A 56 -5.30 15.16 -8.09
C VAL A 56 -4.84 16.61 -8.26
N GLN A 57 -3.74 16.85 -8.98
CA GLN A 57 -3.24 18.20 -9.27
C GLN A 57 -4.27 19.05 -10.02
N ASN A 58 -4.92 18.46 -11.04
CA ASN A 58 -5.97 19.14 -11.79
C ASN A 58 -7.17 19.49 -10.91
N THR A 59 -7.55 18.62 -9.97
CA THR A 59 -8.60 18.91 -8.99
C THR A 59 -8.23 20.10 -8.11
N VAL A 60 -7.01 20.13 -7.56
CA VAL A 60 -6.52 21.26 -6.75
C VAL A 60 -6.55 22.56 -7.56
N ASN A 61 -6.07 22.53 -8.80
CA ASN A 61 -6.07 23.70 -9.69
C ASN A 61 -7.50 24.18 -9.99
N LYS A 62 -8.45 23.27 -10.22
CA LYS A 62 -9.86 23.62 -10.41
C LYS A 62 -10.46 24.28 -9.19
N ILE A 63 -10.20 23.74 -7.99
CA ILE A 63 -10.68 24.32 -6.74
C ILE A 63 -10.08 25.73 -6.55
N ALA A 64 -8.77 25.88 -6.71
CA ALA A 64 -8.10 27.18 -6.58
C ALA A 64 -8.64 28.20 -7.61
N GLY A 65 -8.88 27.77 -8.86
CA GLY A 65 -9.51 28.59 -9.89
C GLY A 65 -10.93 29.00 -9.53
N TYR A 66 -11.75 28.07 -9.02
CA TYR A 66 -13.10 28.35 -8.54
C TYR A 66 -13.09 29.40 -7.41
N LEU A 67 -12.26 29.21 -6.38
CA LEU A 67 -12.17 30.15 -5.25
C LEU A 67 -11.76 31.56 -5.69
N ARG A 68 -10.84 31.67 -6.64
CA ARG A 68 -10.39 32.97 -7.19
C ARG A 68 -11.53 33.74 -7.87
N ASN A 69 -12.39 33.02 -8.58
CA ASN A 69 -13.45 33.56 -9.41
C ASN A 69 -14.80 33.71 -8.68
N LEU A 70 -14.86 33.42 -7.37
CA LEU A 70 -16.06 33.67 -6.59
C LEU A 70 -16.41 35.16 -6.54
N GLU A 71 -17.67 35.50 -6.69
CA GLU A 71 -18.18 36.87 -6.54
C GLU A 71 -18.45 37.19 -5.06
N ILE A 72 -17.37 37.26 -4.28
CA ILE A 72 -17.37 37.58 -2.84
C ILE A 72 -16.28 38.61 -2.53
N SER A 73 -16.29 39.17 -1.31
CA SER A 73 -15.25 40.12 -0.89
C SER A 73 -13.85 39.49 -0.90
N ASP A 74 -12.84 40.31 -1.17
CA ASP A 74 -11.43 39.86 -1.21
C ASP A 74 -10.97 39.29 0.13
N GLU A 75 -11.41 39.87 1.25
CA GLU A 75 -11.17 39.35 2.60
C GLU A 75 -11.71 37.92 2.74
N ARG A 76 -12.94 37.68 2.28
CA ARG A 76 -13.55 36.35 2.34
C ARG A 76 -12.84 35.36 1.41
N LYS A 77 -12.40 35.79 0.23
CA LYS A 77 -11.55 34.96 -0.66
C LYS A 77 -10.27 34.54 0.04
N GLN A 78 -9.57 35.48 0.68
CA GLN A 78 -8.33 35.20 1.39
C GLN A 78 -8.55 34.21 2.53
N ASN A 79 -9.62 34.37 3.31
CA ASN A 79 -9.97 33.45 4.38
C ASN A 79 -10.28 32.04 3.86
N LEU A 80 -10.97 31.93 2.72
CA LEU A 80 -11.23 30.64 2.07
C LEU A 80 -9.95 29.99 1.54
N PHE A 81 -9.04 30.75 0.93
CA PHE A 81 -7.75 30.22 0.47
C PHE A 81 -6.91 29.72 1.65
N ASN A 82 -6.81 30.49 2.73
CA ASN A 82 -6.11 30.08 3.94
C ASN A 82 -6.73 28.81 4.54
N SER A 83 -8.06 28.76 4.61
CA SER A 83 -8.78 27.58 5.11
C SER A 83 -8.58 26.35 4.22
N PHE A 84 -8.55 26.53 2.90
CA PHE A 84 -8.27 25.45 1.96
C PHE A 84 -6.84 24.91 2.13
N ASP A 85 -5.84 25.78 2.26
CA ASP A 85 -4.46 25.37 2.52
C ASP A 85 -4.33 24.64 3.87
N GLU A 86 -4.79 25.24 4.95
CA GLU A 86 -4.57 24.73 6.30
C GLU A 86 -5.42 23.51 6.66
N LYS A 87 -6.67 23.47 6.20
CA LYS A 87 -7.62 22.43 6.60
C LYS A 87 -7.81 21.34 5.56
N CYS A 88 -7.62 21.64 4.27
CA CYS A 88 -7.78 20.64 3.22
C CYS A 88 -6.44 20.10 2.72
N MET A 89 -5.49 20.98 2.36
CA MET A 89 -4.22 20.55 1.76
C MET A 89 -3.25 19.97 2.81
N LYS A 90 -3.09 20.61 3.97
CA LYS A 90 -2.19 20.12 5.03
C LYS A 90 -2.73 18.88 5.76
N GLN A 91 -4.04 18.67 5.75
CA GLN A 91 -4.68 17.48 6.37
C GLN A 91 -4.99 16.38 5.34
N MET A 92 -4.40 16.49 4.14
CA MET A 92 -4.62 15.54 3.08
C MET A 92 -4.12 14.15 3.48
N PRO A 93 -4.94 13.09 3.34
CA PRO A 93 -4.50 11.74 3.66
C PRO A 93 -3.39 11.30 2.70
N SER A 94 -2.42 10.54 3.22
CA SER A 94 -1.45 9.84 2.38
C SER A 94 -2.14 8.73 1.60
N ILE A 95 -1.81 8.60 0.30
CA ILE A 95 -2.42 7.62 -0.59
C ILE A 95 -1.39 6.92 -1.46
N ASN A 96 -1.73 5.71 -1.92
CA ASN A 96 -1.05 5.08 -3.04
C ASN A 96 -1.62 5.60 -4.36
N TYR A 97 -0.86 6.47 -5.05
CA TYR A 97 -1.25 7.02 -6.35
C TYR A 97 -1.32 5.97 -7.47
N SER A 98 -0.75 4.78 -7.28
CA SER A 98 -0.95 3.66 -8.22
C SER A 98 -2.33 3.01 -8.10
N SER A 99 -3.13 3.40 -7.09
CA SER A 99 -4.50 2.94 -6.87
C SER A 99 -5.52 4.02 -7.27
N ASP A 100 -6.32 3.72 -8.30
CA ASP A 100 -7.39 4.62 -8.74
C ASP A 100 -8.42 4.87 -7.64
N ALA A 101 -8.73 3.87 -6.83
CA ALA A 101 -9.68 4.00 -5.72
C ALA A 101 -9.20 5.00 -4.67
N GLN A 102 -7.93 4.95 -4.29
CA GLN A 102 -7.38 5.89 -3.32
C GLN A 102 -7.24 7.31 -3.90
N ALA A 103 -6.82 7.43 -5.16
CA ALA A 103 -6.77 8.72 -5.84
C ALA A 103 -8.15 9.37 -5.98
N ASN A 104 -9.18 8.60 -6.32
CA ASN A 104 -10.55 9.09 -6.39
C ASN A 104 -11.11 9.45 -5.00
N SER A 105 -10.80 8.66 -3.97
CA SER A 105 -11.16 8.97 -2.58
C SER A 105 -10.55 10.31 -2.15
N LEU A 106 -9.29 10.56 -2.48
CA LEU A 106 -8.63 11.83 -2.19
C LEU A 106 -9.29 13.00 -2.94
N VAL A 107 -9.66 12.82 -4.21
CA VAL A 107 -10.41 13.85 -4.95
C VAL A 107 -11.73 14.18 -4.27
N ASN A 108 -12.48 13.18 -3.81
CA ASN A 108 -13.73 13.40 -3.07
C ASN A 108 -13.47 14.16 -1.77
N PHE A 109 -12.46 13.75 -0.99
CA PHE A 109 -12.05 14.46 0.22
C PHE A 109 -11.77 15.95 -0.03
N LEU A 110 -11.05 16.28 -1.11
CA LEU A 110 -10.74 17.68 -1.44
C LEU A 110 -12.01 18.49 -1.73
N TYR A 111 -12.95 17.91 -2.48
CA TYR A 111 -14.24 18.55 -2.76
C TYR A 111 -15.10 18.70 -1.50
N ASP A 112 -15.21 17.66 -0.69
CA ASP A 112 -15.98 17.70 0.56
C ASP A 112 -15.41 18.73 1.53
N CYS A 113 -14.08 18.77 1.66
CA CYS A 113 -13.40 19.72 2.53
C CYS A 113 -13.65 21.16 2.08
N ILE A 114 -13.49 21.49 0.78
CA ILE A 114 -13.74 22.87 0.33
C ILE A 114 -15.22 23.24 0.43
N ASN A 115 -16.14 22.32 0.13
CA ASN A 115 -17.57 22.54 0.31
C ASN A 115 -17.92 22.83 1.77
N TYR A 116 -17.25 22.17 2.72
CA TYR A 116 -17.38 22.49 4.13
C TYR A 116 -16.83 23.88 4.45
N GLN A 117 -15.65 24.25 3.95
CA GLN A 117 -15.09 25.59 4.22
C GLN A 117 -15.97 26.71 3.63
N LEU A 118 -16.56 26.52 2.45
CA LEU A 118 -17.45 27.48 1.80
C LEU A 118 -18.75 27.75 2.58
N LYS A 119 -19.22 26.77 3.34
CA LYS A 119 -20.44 26.89 4.15
C LYS A 119 -20.19 27.55 5.50
N ASN A 120 -18.98 27.42 6.03
CA ASN A 120 -18.64 27.78 7.41
C ASN A 120 -17.68 28.98 7.53
N ASN A 121 -17.19 29.52 6.41
CA ASN A 121 -16.43 30.78 6.32
C ASN A 121 -17.08 31.68 5.25
#